data_AF-A0A8T4IPV1-F1
#
_entry.id   AF-A0A8T4IPV1-F1
#
_cell.length_a   1.000
_cell.length_b   1.000
_cell.length_c   1.000
_cell.angle_alpha   90.00
_cell.angle_beta   90.00
_cell.angle_gamma   90.00
#
_symmetry.space_group_name_H-M   'P 1'
#
loop_
_entity.id
_entity.type
_entity.pdbx_description
1 polymer ?
#
loop_
_entity_poly.entity_id
_entity_poly.type
_entity_poly.pdbx_seq_one_letter_code
_entity_poly.pdbx_strand_id
1 'polypeptide(L)'
;PAAPVADTPSPHRGQPVAWVNAHGGGGAGTLARVLGGADLGQRWPEPARGEPGGVLLVARTHAGGMRAASQKLNELRLEDHPAGVHLLAVVLVADAPGRLPRPLGQRVRVLRSAAKVHRVPWIPAWRLGEEVESLPREVRALAGIVTAPPARAVAS
;
A
#
# COMPACT_ATOMS: atom_id res chain seq x y z
N PRO A 1 -25.13 -11.43 28.75
CA PRO A 1 -24.47 -10.18 28.27
C PRO A 1 -22.96 -10.37 28.14
N ALA A 2 -22.42 -10.26 26.92
CA ALA A 2 -20.97 -10.25 26.71
C ALA A 2 -20.39 -8.96 27.32
N ALA A 3 -19.29 -9.07 28.07
CA ALA A 3 -18.57 -7.92 28.58
C ALA A 3 -18.19 -6.98 27.42
N PRO A 4 -18.18 -5.64 27.61
CA PRO A 4 -17.66 -4.74 26.60
C PRO A 4 -16.22 -5.17 26.31
N VAL A 5 -15.97 -5.55 25.06
CA VAL A 5 -14.63 -5.90 24.58
C VAL A 5 -13.79 -4.66 24.81
N ALA A 6 -12.83 -4.72 25.74
CA ALA A 6 -11.96 -3.59 25.99
C ALA A 6 -11.32 -3.16 24.66
N ASP A 7 -11.30 -1.85 24.39
CA ASP A 7 -10.68 -1.24 23.21
C ASP A 7 -9.17 -1.55 23.24
N THR A 8 -8.83 -2.74 22.77
CA THR A 8 -7.46 -3.19 22.71
C THR A 8 -6.78 -2.38 21.61
N PRO A 9 -5.75 -1.59 21.92
CA PRO A 9 -5.06 -0.80 20.93
C PRO A 9 -4.49 -1.71 19.83
N SER A 10 -4.55 -1.26 18.57
CA SER A 10 -4.03 -2.05 17.45
C SER A 10 -2.52 -2.33 17.64
N PRO A 11 -2.03 -3.52 17.28
CA PRO A 11 -0.60 -3.83 17.28
C PRO A 11 0.21 -2.95 16.32
N HIS A 12 -0.46 -2.23 15.42
CA HIS A 12 0.13 -1.30 14.47
C HIS A 12 0.19 0.15 14.97
N ARG A 13 -0.17 0.40 16.24
CA ARG A 13 -0.11 1.73 16.83
C ARG A 13 1.31 2.32 16.74
N GLY A 14 1.38 3.58 16.29
CA GLY A 14 2.64 4.31 16.17
C GLY A 14 3.46 3.99 14.90
N GLN A 15 3.00 3.06 14.06
CA GLN A 15 3.56 2.87 12.73
C GLN A 15 3.30 4.11 11.86
N PRO A 16 4.22 4.49 10.96
CA PRO A 16 4.10 5.73 10.19
C PRO A 16 3.09 5.65 9.04
N VAL A 17 2.94 4.46 8.43
CA VAL A 17 2.09 4.22 7.25
C VAL A 17 1.46 2.82 7.30
N ALA A 18 0.35 2.65 6.61
CA ALA A 18 -0.31 1.38 6.36
C ALA A 18 -0.07 0.90 4.92
N TRP A 19 0.35 -0.36 4.76
CA TRP A 19 0.38 -1.08 3.50
C TRP A 19 -0.91 -1.87 3.34
N VAL A 20 -1.66 -1.58 2.27
CA VAL A 20 -2.93 -2.26 1.96
C VAL A 20 -2.82 -2.85 0.57
N ASN A 21 -2.98 -4.16 0.42
CA ASN A 21 -3.11 -4.76 -0.89
C ASN A 21 -4.49 -4.48 -1.48
N ALA A 22 -4.53 -4.15 -2.76
CA ALA A 22 -5.77 -4.09 -3.51
C ALA A 22 -6.39 -5.49 -3.76
N HIS A 23 -5.57 -6.54 -3.71
CA HIS A 23 -5.96 -7.93 -3.94
C HIS A 23 -5.04 -8.88 -3.16
N GLY A 24 -5.43 -10.15 -3.00
CA GLY A 24 -4.56 -11.18 -2.42
C GLY A 24 -3.21 -11.28 -3.13
N GLY A 25 -2.11 -11.31 -2.38
CA GLY A 25 -0.75 -11.45 -2.92
C GLY A 25 -0.18 -10.22 -3.64
N GLY A 26 -0.66 -9.02 -3.30
CA GLY A 26 -0.18 -7.75 -3.91
C GLY A 26 1.26 -7.36 -3.57
N GLY A 27 1.79 -7.81 -2.43
CA GLY A 27 3.17 -7.56 -1.99
C GLY A 27 3.29 -6.65 -0.76
N ALA A 28 2.20 -6.23 -0.13
CA ALA A 28 2.22 -5.39 1.07
C ALA A 28 3.09 -5.97 2.20
N GLY A 29 2.92 -7.25 2.55
CA GLY A 29 3.73 -7.87 3.61
C GLY A 29 5.22 -7.90 3.30
N THR A 30 5.62 -8.12 2.05
CA THR A 30 7.02 -8.03 1.64
C THR A 30 7.54 -6.60 1.80
N LEU A 31 6.77 -5.60 1.37
CA LEU A 31 7.17 -4.20 1.47
C LEU A 31 7.21 -3.71 2.92
N ALA A 32 6.26 -4.13 3.76
CA ALA A 32 6.23 -3.84 5.19
C ALA A 32 7.43 -4.46 5.91
N ARG A 33 7.79 -5.71 5.58
CA ARG A 33 8.98 -6.37 6.13
C ARG A 33 10.27 -5.66 5.73
N VAL A 34 10.37 -5.19 4.48
CA VAL A 34 11.60 -4.60 3.92
C VAL A 34 11.76 -3.12 4.31
N LEU A 35 10.65 -2.37 4.42
CA LEU A 35 10.66 -0.91 4.59
C LEU A 35 10.07 -0.44 5.93
N GLY A 36 9.46 -1.33 6.72
CA GLY A 36 8.68 -0.98 7.90
C GLY A 36 7.23 -0.57 7.56
N GLY A 37 6.47 -0.17 8.58
CA GLY A 37 5.04 0.16 8.47
C GLY A 37 4.11 -1.00 8.81
N ALA A 38 2.81 -0.72 8.80
CA ALA A 38 1.77 -1.69 9.16
C ALA A 38 1.28 -2.47 7.93
N ASP A 39 1.42 -3.80 7.91
CA ASP A 39 0.74 -4.65 6.91
C ASP A 39 -0.70 -4.94 7.35
N LEU A 40 -1.67 -4.39 6.62
CA LEU A 40 -3.10 -4.57 6.93
C LEU A 40 -3.78 -5.56 5.96
N GLY A 41 -3.03 -6.30 5.16
CA GLY A 41 -3.60 -7.26 4.23
C GLY A 41 -4.38 -6.57 3.12
N GLN A 42 -5.72 -6.63 3.12
CA GLN A 42 -6.59 -5.99 2.11
C GLN A 42 -7.58 -4.98 2.72
N ARG A 43 -7.52 -4.77 4.04
CA ARG A 43 -8.48 -3.93 4.76
C ARG A 43 -7.99 -2.49 4.80
N TRP A 44 -8.93 -1.55 4.88
CA TRP A 44 -8.60 -0.17 5.21
C TRP A 44 -8.16 -0.07 6.67
N PRO A 45 -7.24 0.85 7.02
CA PRO A 45 -6.85 1.09 8.40
C PRO A 45 -8.04 1.54 9.25
N GLU A 46 -7.95 1.30 10.56
CA GLU A 46 -8.85 1.85 11.57
C GLU A 46 -8.13 2.90 12.43
N PRO A 47 -8.03 4.17 11.98
CA PRO A 47 -7.34 5.23 12.74
C PRO A 47 -7.90 5.45 14.15
N ALA A 48 -9.20 5.22 14.36
CA ALA A 48 -9.82 5.27 15.68
C ALA A 48 -9.21 4.27 16.69
N ARG A 49 -8.63 3.16 16.22
CA ARG A 49 -7.90 2.18 17.04
C ARG A 49 -6.39 2.48 17.17
N GLY A 50 -5.94 3.57 16.56
CA GLY A 50 -4.54 4.02 16.56
C GLY A 50 -3.71 3.53 15.37
N GLU A 51 -4.32 2.95 14.34
CA GLU A 51 -3.62 2.54 13.11
C GLU A 51 -3.24 3.76 12.24
N PRO A 52 -2.14 3.67 11.46
CA PRO A 52 -1.79 4.76 10.55
C PRO A 52 -2.84 4.95 9.45
N GLY A 53 -3.40 6.17 9.37
CA GLY A 53 -4.36 6.54 8.32
C GLY A 53 -3.73 6.75 6.94
N GLY A 54 -2.42 6.99 6.85
CA GLY A 54 -1.70 7.17 5.60
C GLY A 54 -1.46 5.84 4.88
N VAL A 55 -2.12 5.63 3.73
CA VAL A 55 -2.13 4.34 3.02
C VAL A 55 -1.22 4.33 1.79
N LEU A 56 -0.42 3.28 1.69
CA LEU A 56 0.26 2.82 0.48
C LEU A 56 -0.51 1.64 -0.11
N LEU A 57 -1.28 1.89 -1.17
CA LEU A 57 -2.12 0.88 -1.83
C LEU A 57 -1.29 0.04 -2.80
N VAL A 58 -1.12 -1.24 -2.51
CA VAL A 58 -0.23 -2.14 -3.25
C VAL A 58 -1.02 -3.00 -4.24
N ALA A 59 -0.56 -3.07 -5.48
CA ALA A 59 -1.11 -3.98 -6.48
C ALA A 59 -0.01 -4.51 -7.40
N ARG A 60 -0.20 -5.72 -7.92
CA ARG A 60 0.69 -6.26 -8.95
C ARG A 60 0.27 -5.81 -10.35
N THR A 61 1.23 -5.68 -11.26
CA THR A 61 0.99 -5.17 -12.62
C THR A 61 0.31 -6.14 -13.60
N HIS A 62 -0.35 -7.19 -13.11
CA HIS A 62 -1.21 -8.05 -13.94
C HIS A 62 -2.63 -7.46 -14.07
N ALA A 63 -3.43 -7.96 -15.02
CA ALA A 63 -4.75 -7.40 -15.32
C ALA A 63 -5.72 -7.37 -14.12
N GLY A 64 -5.71 -8.43 -13.29
CA GLY A 64 -6.47 -8.49 -12.04
C GLY A 64 -6.07 -7.40 -11.04
N GLY A 65 -4.76 -7.20 -10.82
CA GLY A 65 -4.25 -6.25 -9.84
C GLY A 65 -4.49 -4.81 -10.27
N MET A 66 -4.36 -4.52 -11.56
CA MET A 66 -4.71 -3.21 -12.12
C MET A 66 -6.20 -2.88 -11.96
N ARG A 67 -7.09 -3.87 -12.12
CA ARG A 67 -8.54 -3.68 -11.86
C ARG A 67 -8.83 -3.45 -10.38
N ALA A 68 -8.24 -4.26 -9.51
CA ALA A 68 -8.41 -4.16 -8.07
C ALA A 68 -7.91 -2.81 -7.53
N ALA A 69 -6.77 -2.31 -8.04
CA ALA A 69 -6.27 -0.97 -7.70
C ALA A 69 -7.28 0.13 -8.08
N SER A 70 -7.86 0.06 -9.28
CA SER A 70 -8.91 1.02 -9.69
C SER A 70 -10.16 0.95 -8.80
N GLN A 71 -10.56 -0.25 -8.37
CA GLN A 71 -11.70 -0.43 -7.46
C GLN A 71 -11.44 0.20 -6.09
N LYS A 72 -10.27 -0.06 -5.50
CA LYS A 72 -9.88 0.55 -4.21
C LYS A 72 -9.74 2.07 -4.28
N LEU A 73 -9.23 2.61 -5.38
CA LEU A 73 -9.24 4.07 -5.60
C LEU A 73 -10.67 4.63 -5.70
N ASN A 74 -11.60 3.87 -6.26
CA ASN A 74 -12.99 4.28 -6.33
C ASN A 74 -13.67 4.26 -4.95
N GLU A 75 -13.37 3.27 -4.10
CA GLU A 75 -13.82 3.26 -2.69
C GLU A 75 -13.39 4.54 -1.96
N LEU A 76 -12.12 4.94 -2.08
CA LEU A 76 -11.62 6.19 -1.50
C LEU A 76 -12.37 7.43 -2.02
N ARG A 77 -12.64 7.48 -3.32
CA ARG A 77 -13.36 8.60 -3.95
C ARG A 77 -14.83 8.68 -3.50
N LEU A 78 -15.44 7.54 -3.23
CA LEU A 78 -16.82 7.43 -2.72
C LEU A 78 -16.88 7.55 -1.19
N GLU A 79 -15.73 7.80 -0.55
CA GLU A 79 -15.58 7.86 0.91
C GLU A 79 -15.99 6.56 1.62
N ASP A 80 -15.97 5.42 0.93
CA ASP A 80 -16.31 4.08 1.45
C ASP A 80 -15.13 3.46 2.22
N HIS A 81 -14.71 4.16 3.28
CA HIS A 81 -13.56 3.82 4.11
C HIS A 81 -13.66 4.51 5.49
N PRO A 82 -12.98 3.99 6.53
CA PRO A 82 -12.98 4.63 7.85
C PRO A 82 -12.43 6.06 7.81
N ALA A 83 -12.97 6.92 8.68
CA ALA A 83 -12.52 8.31 8.81
C ALA A 83 -11.02 8.40 9.16
N GLY A 84 -10.33 9.38 8.58
CA GLY A 84 -8.89 9.62 8.78
C GLY A 84 -7.97 8.83 7.85
N VAL A 85 -8.50 7.89 7.07
CA VAL A 85 -7.76 7.20 6.02
C VAL A 85 -7.52 8.15 4.84
N HIS A 86 -6.30 8.18 4.31
CA HIS A 86 -5.95 8.95 3.12
C HIS A 86 -4.84 8.25 2.33
N LEU A 87 -4.90 8.35 1.01
CA LEU A 87 -3.94 7.70 0.13
C LEU A 87 -2.65 8.52 -0.01
N LEU A 88 -1.51 7.90 0.28
CA LEU A 88 -0.18 8.46 0.03
C LEU A 88 0.30 8.17 -1.39
N ALA A 89 0.15 6.92 -1.84
CA ALA A 89 0.48 6.48 -3.20
C ALA A 89 -0.11 5.11 -3.52
N VAL A 90 -0.27 4.84 -4.81
CA VAL A 90 -0.41 3.47 -5.34
C VAL A 90 0.98 2.91 -5.63
N VAL A 91 1.28 1.72 -5.12
CA VAL A 91 2.54 1.01 -5.30
C VAL A 91 2.31 -0.19 -6.22
N LEU A 92 2.86 -0.10 -7.43
CA LEU A 92 2.71 -1.12 -8.47
C LEU A 92 3.92 -2.04 -8.49
N VAL A 93 3.75 -3.26 -7.99
CA VAL A 93 4.78 -4.30 -7.96
C VAL A 93 4.78 -5.06 -9.28
N ALA A 94 5.93 -5.17 -9.93
CA ALA A 94 6.04 -5.93 -11.18
C ALA A 94 5.62 -7.39 -10.95
N ASP A 95 4.71 -7.89 -11.79
CA ASP A 95 4.21 -9.26 -11.69
C ASP A 95 5.14 -10.29 -12.33
N ALA A 96 5.98 -9.86 -13.26
CA ALA A 96 6.97 -10.66 -13.97
C ALA A 96 8.16 -9.78 -14.39
N PRO A 97 9.33 -10.36 -14.71
CA PRO A 97 10.44 -9.62 -15.30
C PRO A 97 10.10 -9.07 -16.69
N GLY A 98 10.83 -8.04 -17.13
CA GLY A 98 10.75 -7.50 -18.48
C GLY A 98 9.75 -6.35 -18.66
N ARG A 99 9.43 -6.06 -19.92
CA ARG A 99 8.59 -4.91 -20.30
C ARG A 99 7.12 -5.21 -20.05
N LEU A 100 6.43 -4.26 -19.40
CA LEU A 100 5.00 -4.34 -19.20
C LEU A 100 4.24 -4.28 -20.55
N PRO A 101 3.30 -5.22 -20.83
CA PRO A 101 2.46 -5.18 -22.02
C PRO A 101 1.72 -3.85 -22.20
N ARG A 102 1.57 -3.39 -23.45
CA ARG A 102 0.96 -2.09 -23.78
C ARG A 102 -0.40 -1.85 -23.09
N PRO A 103 -1.35 -2.80 -23.06
CA PRO A 103 -2.64 -2.59 -22.39
C PRO A 103 -2.50 -2.33 -20.88
N LEU A 104 -1.55 -3.01 -20.22
CA LEU A 104 -1.28 -2.80 -18.79
C LEU A 104 -0.59 -1.45 -18.58
N GLY A 105 0.35 -1.08 -19.46
CA GLY A 105 0.96 0.26 -19.46
C GLY A 105 -0.06 1.39 -19.60
N GLN A 106 -1.11 1.20 -20.42
CA GLN A 106 -2.21 2.16 -20.52
C GLN A 106 -2.98 2.30 -19.20
N ARG A 107 -3.29 1.18 -18.53
CA ARG A 107 -3.92 1.20 -17.20
C ARG A 107 -3.06 1.91 -16.16
N VAL A 108 -1.74 1.74 -16.21
CA VAL A 108 -0.83 2.47 -15.31
C VAL A 108 -0.94 3.98 -15.54
N ARG A 109 -1.09 4.45 -16.79
CA ARG A 109 -1.29 5.88 -17.07
C ARG A 109 -2.60 6.40 -16.48
N VAL A 110 -3.68 5.61 -16.53
CA VAL A 110 -4.97 5.95 -15.90
C VAL A 110 -4.83 6.04 -14.38
N LEU A 111 -4.14 5.10 -13.74
CA LEU A 111 -3.89 5.19 -12.29
C LEU A 111 -3.07 6.44 -11.94
N ARG A 112 -2.08 6.79 -12.76
CA ARG A 112 -1.28 8.00 -12.57
C ARG A 112 -2.05 9.31 -12.68
N SER A 113 -3.14 9.36 -13.45
CA SER A 113 -3.97 10.56 -13.51
C SER A 113 -4.86 10.73 -12.29
N ALA A 114 -5.05 9.68 -11.49
CA ALA A 114 -5.90 9.71 -10.29
C ALA A 114 -5.09 9.78 -8.98
N ALA A 115 -3.87 9.27 -8.95
CA ALA A 115 -3.06 9.20 -7.74
C ALA A 115 -1.55 9.21 -8.05
N LYS A 116 -0.74 9.53 -7.04
CA LYS A 116 0.70 9.31 -7.08
C LYS A 116 0.98 7.82 -7.23
N VAL A 117 1.80 7.43 -8.21
CA VAL A 117 2.14 6.03 -8.48
C VAL A 117 3.64 5.78 -8.34
N HIS A 118 4.00 4.86 -7.47
CA HIS A 118 5.34 4.28 -7.39
C HIS A 118 5.37 2.91 -8.05
N ARG A 119 6.50 2.56 -8.67
CA ARG A 119 6.70 1.23 -9.25
C ARG A 119 7.77 0.51 -8.49
N VAL A 120 7.56 -0.77 -8.23
CA VAL A 120 8.55 -1.67 -7.65
C VAL A 120 8.94 -2.68 -8.75
N PRO A 121 10.22 -2.78 -9.12
CA PRO A 121 10.65 -3.70 -10.17
C PRO A 121 10.51 -5.15 -9.73
N TRP A 122 10.67 -6.08 -10.68
CA TRP A 122 10.77 -7.50 -10.35
C TRP A 122 12.11 -7.75 -9.67
N ILE A 123 12.07 -8.24 -8.43
CA ILE A 123 13.26 -8.57 -7.63
C ILE A 123 13.26 -10.10 -7.41
N PRO A 124 14.10 -10.86 -8.16
CA PRO A 124 14.09 -12.31 -8.10
C PRO A 124 14.27 -12.90 -6.69
N ALA A 125 15.16 -12.32 -5.89
CA ALA A 125 15.46 -12.75 -4.52
C ALA A 125 14.20 -12.81 -3.62
N TRP A 126 13.28 -11.86 -3.79
CA TRP A 126 12.04 -11.84 -3.00
C TRP A 126 11.11 -13.03 -3.28
N ARG A 127 11.24 -13.70 -4.43
CA ARG A 127 10.49 -14.93 -4.72
C ARG A 127 10.94 -16.10 -3.85
N LEU A 128 12.20 -16.09 -3.45
CA LEU A 128 12.82 -17.11 -2.60
C LEU A 128 12.76 -16.72 -1.11
N GLY A 129 12.15 -15.57 -0.79
CA GLY A 129 12.16 -15.03 0.57
C GLY A 129 13.50 -14.45 1.00
N GLU A 130 14.44 -14.28 0.07
CA GLU A 130 15.79 -13.81 0.34
C GLU A 130 15.83 -12.29 0.56
N GLU A 131 16.82 -11.88 1.36
CA GLU A 131 17.20 -10.48 1.48
C GLU A 131 18.03 -10.05 0.26
N VAL A 132 18.05 -8.75 0.00
CA VAL A 132 18.87 -8.17 -1.06
C VAL A 132 19.92 -7.26 -0.43
N GLU A 133 21.18 -7.39 -0.87
CA GLU A 133 22.29 -6.57 -0.39
C GLU A 133 22.04 -5.08 -0.62
N SER A 134 21.38 -4.73 -1.73
CA SER A 134 20.97 -3.36 -2.01
C SER A 134 19.59 -3.29 -2.66
N LEU A 135 18.73 -2.44 -2.12
CA LEU A 135 17.40 -2.19 -2.67
C LEU A 135 17.50 -1.38 -3.97
N PRO A 136 16.74 -1.69 -5.04
CA PRO A 136 16.67 -0.84 -6.22
C PRO A 136 16.27 0.60 -5.90
N ARG A 137 16.70 1.56 -6.72
CA ARG A 137 16.45 3.00 -6.50
C ARG A 137 14.97 3.30 -6.29
N GLU A 138 14.10 2.63 -7.04
CA GLU A 138 12.66 2.79 -6.96
C GLU A 138 12.09 2.36 -5.60
N VAL A 139 12.67 1.31 -5.00
CA VAL A 139 12.30 0.83 -3.67
C VAL A 139 12.87 1.75 -2.59
N ARG A 140 14.10 2.25 -2.76
CA ARG A 140 14.66 3.27 -1.85
C ARG A 140 13.86 4.57 -1.84
N ALA A 141 13.30 4.97 -2.98
CA ALA A 141 12.42 6.14 -3.06
C ALA A 141 11.11 5.95 -2.27
N LEU A 142 10.62 4.71 -2.15
CA LEU A 142 9.48 4.40 -1.27
C LEU A 142 9.85 4.49 0.21
N ALA A 143 11.07 4.09 0.59
CA ALA A 143 11.53 4.17 1.98
C ALA A 143 11.40 5.59 2.55
N GLY A 144 11.71 6.62 1.75
CA GLY A 144 11.55 8.02 2.16
C GLY A 144 10.10 8.46 2.42
N ILE A 145 9.10 7.75 1.88
CA ILE A 145 7.67 7.99 2.19
C ILE A 145 7.31 7.31 3.50
N VAL A 146 7.83 6.10 3.73
CA VAL A 146 7.56 5.30 4.93
C VAL A 146 8.18 5.94 6.18
N THR A 147 9.34 6.59 6.05
CA THR A 147 10.04 7.23 7.17
C THR A 147 9.64 8.68 7.42
N ALA A 148 8.85 9.29 6.52
CA ALA A 148 8.38 10.66 6.72
C ALA A 148 7.38 10.70 7.89
N PRO A 149 7.47 11.70 8.79
CA PRO A 149 6.46 11.87 9.84
C PRO A 149 5.09 12.05 9.20
N PRO A 150 4.02 11.46 9.77
CA PRO A 150 2.68 11.58 9.20
C PRO A 150 2.31 13.06 9.08
N ALA A 151 1.91 13.48 7.88
CA ALA A 151 1.37 14.82 7.70
C ALA A 151 0.17 14.97 8.64
N ARG A 152 0.27 15.87 9.62
CA ARG A 152 -0.86 16.18 10.49
C ARG A 152 -2.01 16.64 9.61
N ALA A 153 -3.13 15.92 9.64
CA ALA A 153 -4.38 16.44 9.12
C ALA A 153 -4.69 17.72 9.90
N VAL A 154 -4.61 18.86 9.22
CA VAL A 154 -5.08 20.12 9.78
C VAL A 154 -6.59 20.02 9.80
N ALA A 155 -7.17 19.82 10.98
CA ALA A 155 -8.61 19.90 11.17
C ALA A 155 -9.05 21.31 10.74
N SER A 156 -9.90 21.39 9.73
CA SER A 156 -10.67 22.60 9.39
C SER A 156 -12.00 22.56 10.12
#